data_AF-A0A662FEX0-F1
#
_entry.id   AF-A0A662FEX0-F1
#
_cell.length_a   1.000
_cell.length_b   1.000
_cell.length_c   1.000
_cell.angle_alpha   90.00
_cell.angle_beta   90.00
_cell.angle_gamma   90.00
#
_symmetry.space_group_name_H-M   'P 1'
#
loop_
_entity.id
_entity.type
_entity.pdbx_description
1 polymer ?
#
loop_
_entity_poly.entity_id
_entity_poly.type
_entity_poly.pdbx_seq_one_letter_code
_entity_poly.pdbx_strand_id
1 'polypeptide(L)'
;EFAIYKCESCNRITVLPKCEICDKPTKRLYYCQKCGLIPFEQCKHGKASPYTLKQIDIKTLITNITKRIDTPLPALVKGVRGTSNKDHIPEHPAKGILRAHHNITVNKDGTVRYDMTQMGITHFTPREIRTPVEKLRELGYLYDVDGRPLERDDQLLEIFPQDVILPACDASPDEGADKVFFRVSKFIDDLLVKLYGLEPFYNLNSPSDLVGHLVLGLAPHTSAAIVGRIIGFSKTQGYLAHPLFHAAHRRDLDGDESCLILLLDALLNFSRQYLPAHRGGIQDAPLVITVTLIPSEVDDMVFDMDCCQRYPLELYYAAQEYKMPWEVKVETVKDRLGKETQYYGYGFTHPVTDINNGVRCSAYKTIPSMEEKLKGQMEIAELISAVDEHTVAELVIEKHFIRDIKGNLRKFSMQQFRCVQCNEKFRRPPLKGICPVCNGRIIFTIAEGSIVKYLEPSLSLAKKYNLSPYLKQSLELLKRRVEDVFGKPKETQLGLRRWFG
;
A
#
# COMPACT_ATOMS: atom_id res chain seq x y z
N GLU A 1 -11.30 -20.89 14.68
CA GLU A 1 -11.06 -22.23 14.11
C GLU A 1 -9.59 -22.33 13.77
N PHE A 2 -8.98 -23.49 13.98
CA PHE A 2 -7.55 -23.71 13.71
C PHE A 2 -7.31 -25.11 13.17
N ALA A 3 -6.27 -25.24 12.34
CA ALA A 3 -5.71 -26.52 11.94
C ALA A 3 -5.24 -27.34 13.14
N ILE A 4 -5.32 -28.66 13.02
CA ILE A 4 -5.08 -29.59 14.12
C ILE A 4 -3.82 -30.39 13.84
N TYR A 5 -2.90 -30.37 14.79
CA TYR A 5 -1.64 -31.11 14.71
C TYR A 5 -1.42 -31.89 16.00
N LYS A 6 -0.77 -33.06 15.90
CA LYS A 6 -0.40 -33.88 17.04
C LYS A 6 1.10 -34.18 17.01
N CYS A 7 1.79 -33.84 18.10
CA CYS A 7 3.16 -34.26 18.31
C CYS A 7 3.18 -35.72 18.77
N GLU A 8 3.91 -36.60 18.09
CA GLU A 8 4.01 -38.00 18.50
C GLU A 8 4.91 -38.19 19.73
N SER A 9 5.90 -37.31 19.94
CA SER A 9 6.81 -37.42 21.10
C SER A 9 6.20 -36.90 22.39
N CYS A 10 5.48 -35.77 22.34
CA CYS A 10 4.83 -35.20 23.54
C CYS A 10 3.37 -35.63 23.69
N ASN A 11 2.83 -36.37 22.71
CA ASN A 11 1.41 -36.75 22.58
C ASN A 11 0.42 -35.57 22.68
N ARG A 12 0.90 -34.32 22.51
CA ARG A 12 0.13 -33.09 22.69
C ARG A 12 -0.47 -32.63 21.36
N ILE A 13 -1.69 -32.14 21.41
CA ILE A 13 -2.37 -31.53 20.27
C ILE A 13 -2.03 -30.04 20.25
N THR A 14 -1.43 -29.58 19.15
CA THR A 14 -1.03 -28.20 18.90
C THR A 14 -1.69 -27.68 17.61
N VAL A 15 -1.45 -26.40 17.30
CA VAL A 15 -1.91 -25.74 16.07
C VAL A 15 -0.77 -25.46 15.09
N LEU A 16 0.45 -25.84 15.45
CA LEU A 16 1.66 -25.59 14.69
C LEU A 16 2.19 -26.89 14.07
N PRO A 17 2.81 -26.82 12.87
CA PRO A 17 3.39 -27.99 12.21
C PRO A 17 4.63 -28.55 12.94
N LYS A 18 5.28 -27.76 13.79
CA LYS A 18 6.34 -28.21 14.72
C LYS A 18 5.90 -28.01 16.16
N CYS A 19 6.24 -28.94 17.03
CA CYS A 19 5.87 -28.86 18.44
C CYS A 19 6.64 -27.75 19.15
N GLU A 20 5.92 -26.90 19.87
CA GLU A 20 6.47 -25.77 20.64
C GLU A 20 7.35 -26.20 21.83
N ILE A 21 7.34 -27.48 22.21
CA ILE A 21 8.06 -28.02 23.37
C ILE A 21 9.31 -28.81 22.95
N CYS A 22 9.14 -29.78 22.05
CA CYS A 22 10.20 -30.72 21.69
C CYS A 22 10.76 -30.54 20.28
N ASP A 23 10.28 -29.53 19.53
CA ASP A 23 10.67 -29.21 18.15
C ASP A 23 10.49 -30.29 17.07
N LYS A 24 9.89 -31.42 17.43
CA LYS A 24 9.67 -32.49 16.47
C LYS A 24 8.51 -32.14 15.53
N PRO A 25 8.55 -32.60 14.28
CA PRO A 25 7.45 -32.45 13.34
C PRO A 25 6.19 -33.09 13.91
N THR A 26 5.06 -32.44 13.68
CA THR A 26 3.75 -32.90 14.13
C THR A 26 2.98 -33.48 12.95
N LYS A 27 2.10 -34.45 13.23
CA LYS A 27 1.20 -35.02 12.22
C LYS A 27 -0.10 -34.25 12.20
N ARG A 28 -0.56 -33.90 11.00
CA ARG A 28 -1.85 -33.24 10.79
C ARG A 28 -2.99 -34.20 11.12
N LEU A 29 -4.01 -33.69 11.81
CA LEU A 29 -5.25 -34.40 12.10
C LEU A 29 -6.42 -33.68 11.45
N TYR A 30 -7.48 -34.44 11.20
CA TYR A 30 -8.74 -33.99 10.62
C TYR A 30 -9.88 -34.25 11.61
N TYR A 31 -10.93 -33.44 11.53
CA TYR A 31 -12.10 -33.54 12.40
C TYR A 31 -13.31 -34.06 11.63
N CYS A 32 -13.88 -35.16 12.11
CA CYS A 32 -15.16 -35.70 11.67
C CYS A 32 -16.20 -35.49 12.76
N GLN A 33 -17.39 -34.98 12.41
CA GLN A 33 -18.47 -34.75 13.38
C GLN A 33 -18.91 -36.01 14.15
N LYS A 34 -18.73 -37.22 13.56
CA LYS A 34 -19.08 -38.50 14.20
C LYS A 34 -17.90 -39.22 14.84
N CYS A 35 -16.74 -39.23 14.20
CA CYS A 35 -15.57 -39.99 14.67
C CYS A 35 -14.60 -39.17 15.53
N GLY A 36 -14.79 -37.85 15.63
CA GLY A 36 -13.84 -36.96 16.30
C GLY A 36 -12.56 -36.77 15.47
N LEU A 37 -11.42 -36.79 16.15
CA LEU A 37 -10.11 -36.55 15.53
C LEU A 37 -9.58 -37.82 14.85
N ILE A 38 -9.28 -37.72 13.56
CA ILE A 38 -8.77 -38.81 12.74
C ILE A 38 -7.51 -38.37 11.98
N PRO A 39 -6.59 -39.29 11.64
CA PRO A 39 -5.36 -38.93 10.94
C PRO A 39 -5.49 -38.88 9.41
N PHE A 40 -6.68 -39.15 8.85
CA PHE A 40 -6.94 -39.22 7.41
C PHE A 40 -8.03 -38.23 6.98
N GLU A 41 -7.88 -37.64 5.80
CA GLU A 41 -8.82 -36.65 5.23
C GLU A 41 -10.17 -37.26 4.86
N GLN A 42 -10.18 -38.53 4.43
CA GLN A 42 -11.39 -39.28 4.14
C GLN A 42 -11.79 -40.15 5.33
N CYS A 43 -12.98 -39.89 5.85
CA CYS A 43 -13.66 -40.74 6.82
C CYS A 43 -14.73 -41.57 6.11
N LYS A 44 -15.19 -42.66 6.75
CA LYS A 44 -16.38 -43.41 6.34
C LYS A 44 -17.65 -42.54 6.25
N HIS A 45 -17.64 -41.38 6.93
CA HIS A 45 -18.74 -40.41 6.95
C HIS A 45 -18.54 -39.24 5.96
N GLY A 46 -17.57 -39.33 5.05
CA GLY A 46 -17.26 -38.28 4.08
C GLY A 46 -15.95 -37.56 4.36
N LYS A 47 -15.75 -36.41 3.69
CA LYS A 47 -14.54 -35.58 3.82
C LYS A 47 -14.50 -34.91 5.18
N ALA A 48 -13.45 -35.19 5.95
CA ALA A 48 -13.23 -34.62 7.27
C ALA A 48 -12.67 -33.19 7.17
N SER A 49 -13.03 -32.35 8.13
CA SER A 49 -12.60 -30.95 8.18
C SER A 49 -11.13 -30.86 8.58
N PRO A 50 -10.27 -30.09 7.87
CA PRO A 50 -8.87 -29.90 8.25
C PRO A 50 -8.67 -29.02 9.49
N TYR A 51 -9.74 -28.44 10.03
CA TYR A 51 -9.73 -27.54 11.18
C TYR A 51 -10.94 -27.78 12.08
N THR A 52 -10.86 -27.27 13.32
CA THR A 52 -12.00 -27.27 14.26
C THR A 52 -12.03 -26.00 15.10
N LEU A 53 -13.17 -25.70 15.69
CA LEU A 53 -13.26 -24.75 16.80
C LEU A 53 -12.62 -25.39 18.04
N LYS A 54 -11.63 -24.71 18.62
CA LYS A 54 -10.91 -25.19 19.80
C LYS A 54 -10.42 -24.02 20.64
N GLN A 55 -10.40 -24.23 21.95
CA GLN A 55 -9.77 -23.32 22.91
C GLN A 55 -8.26 -23.56 22.94
N ILE A 56 -7.48 -22.48 22.82
CA ILE A 56 -6.02 -22.51 22.84
C ILE A 56 -5.55 -21.72 24.06
N ASP A 57 -4.65 -22.32 24.84
CA ASP A 57 -3.92 -21.59 25.87
C ASP A 57 -2.78 -20.80 25.22
N ILE A 58 -3.09 -19.56 24.84
CA ILE A 58 -2.16 -18.63 24.20
C ILE A 58 -0.99 -18.31 25.14
N LYS A 59 -1.23 -18.22 26.45
CA LYS A 59 -0.18 -17.83 27.41
C LYS A 59 0.93 -18.86 27.43
N THR A 60 0.58 -20.13 27.56
CA THR A 60 1.56 -21.23 27.54
C THR A 60 2.24 -21.35 26.20
N LEU A 61 1.50 -21.26 25.09
CA LEU A 61 2.06 -21.33 23.73
C LEU A 61 3.12 -20.25 23.51
N ILE A 62 2.79 -18.99 23.80
CA ILE A 62 3.69 -17.85 23.61
C ILE A 62 4.89 -17.95 24.55
N THR A 63 4.69 -18.33 25.82
CA THR A 63 5.79 -18.48 26.78
C THR A 63 6.82 -19.53 26.35
N ASN A 64 6.36 -20.66 25.78
CA ASN A 64 7.26 -21.68 25.27
C ASN A 64 8.03 -21.20 24.03
N ILE A 65 7.35 -20.46 23.15
CA ILE A 65 7.96 -19.90 21.94
C ILE A 65 8.99 -18.82 22.31
N THR A 66 8.67 -17.88 23.19
CA THR A 66 9.58 -16.78 23.59
C THR A 66 10.84 -17.31 24.29
N LYS A 67 10.69 -18.31 25.16
CA LYS A 67 11.84 -19.01 25.78
C LYS A 67 12.75 -19.64 24.75
N ARG A 68 12.18 -20.13 23.65
CA ARG A 68 12.92 -20.84 22.62
C ARG A 68 13.67 -19.91 21.67
N ILE A 69 13.04 -18.82 21.25
CA ILE A 69 13.68 -17.81 20.39
C ILE A 69 14.52 -16.80 21.21
N ASP A 70 14.64 -17.03 22.51
CA ASP A 70 15.33 -16.16 23.48
C ASP A 70 15.04 -14.66 23.25
N THR A 71 13.75 -14.33 23.10
CA THR A 71 13.31 -12.96 22.82
C THR A 71 12.19 -12.59 23.77
N PRO A 72 12.28 -11.45 24.46
CA PRO A 72 11.23 -11.01 25.37
C PRO A 72 9.93 -10.70 24.61
N LEU A 73 8.80 -10.87 25.28
CA LEU A 73 7.50 -10.57 24.69
C LEU A 73 7.32 -9.04 24.56
N PRO A 74 7.06 -8.49 23.36
CA PRO A 74 6.77 -7.08 23.18
C PRO A 74 5.48 -6.65 23.89
N ALA A 75 5.32 -5.36 24.14
CA ALA A 75 4.14 -4.80 24.79
C ALA A 75 2.83 -5.12 24.05
N LEU A 76 2.88 -5.19 22.72
CA LEU A 76 1.74 -5.50 21.87
C LEU A 76 2.15 -6.33 20.67
N VAL A 77 1.52 -7.50 20.50
CA VAL A 77 1.58 -8.30 19.27
C VAL A 77 0.18 -8.33 18.67
N LYS A 78 0.01 -7.67 17.52
CA LYS A 78 -1.29 -7.63 16.82
C LYS A 78 -1.46 -8.93 16.03
N GLY A 79 -2.58 -9.62 16.25
CA GLY A 79 -2.99 -10.80 15.49
C GLY A 79 -4.22 -10.55 14.62
N VAL A 80 -4.59 -11.55 13.82
CA VAL A 80 -5.85 -11.56 13.07
C VAL A 80 -7.02 -12.02 13.96
N ARG A 81 -8.23 -11.51 13.70
CA ARG A 81 -9.45 -11.97 14.42
C ARG A 81 -9.78 -13.44 14.15
N GLY A 82 -9.44 -13.92 12.96
CA GLY A 82 -9.60 -15.29 12.53
C GLY A 82 -8.83 -15.51 11.23
N THR A 83 -8.36 -16.73 11.00
CA THR A 83 -7.70 -17.12 9.76
C THR A 83 -8.71 -17.17 8.61
N SER A 84 -8.35 -16.63 7.44
CA SER A 84 -9.19 -16.58 6.25
C SER A 84 -8.77 -17.58 5.16
N ASN A 85 -7.68 -18.31 5.39
CA ASN A 85 -7.19 -19.35 4.50
C ASN A 85 -8.03 -20.62 4.59
N LYS A 86 -8.01 -21.42 3.52
CA LYS A 86 -8.85 -22.62 3.35
C LYS A 86 -8.73 -23.61 4.51
N ASP A 87 -7.52 -23.73 5.04
CA ASP A 87 -7.15 -24.77 5.99
C ASP A 87 -7.07 -24.27 7.45
N HIS A 88 -7.31 -22.97 7.70
CA HIS A 88 -7.17 -22.33 9.01
C HIS A 88 -5.80 -22.57 9.67
N ILE A 89 -4.74 -22.61 8.85
CA ILE A 89 -3.36 -22.78 9.31
C ILE A 89 -2.83 -21.42 9.75
N PRO A 90 -2.46 -21.23 11.02
CA PRO A 90 -1.84 -19.98 11.47
C PRO A 90 -0.36 -19.91 11.04
N GLU A 91 0.15 -18.70 10.88
CA GLU A 91 1.59 -18.48 10.81
C GLU A 91 2.26 -18.81 12.17
N HIS A 92 3.52 -19.22 12.14
CA HIS A 92 4.27 -19.51 13.37
C HIS A 92 4.39 -18.24 14.26
N PRO A 93 3.91 -18.26 15.52
CA PRO A 93 3.85 -17.06 16.36
C PRO A 93 5.20 -16.37 16.61
N ALA A 94 6.31 -17.12 16.57
CA ALA A 94 7.66 -16.52 16.64
C ALA A 94 7.88 -15.43 15.59
N LYS A 95 7.39 -15.64 14.36
CA LYS A 95 7.50 -14.63 13.29
C LYS A 95 6.76 -13.35 13.70
N GLY A 96 5.52 -13.48 14.21
CA GLY A 96 4.76 -12.33 14.71
C GLY A 96 5.42 -11.58 15.87
N ILE A 97 6.08 -12.31 16.79
CA ILE A 97 6.83 -11.71 17.91
C ILE A 97 8.05 -10.93 17.39
N LEU A 98 8.83 -11.52 16.50
CA LEU A 98 9.99 -10.87 15.89
C LEU A 98 9.57 -9.65 15.05
N ARG A 99 8.48 -9.76 14.29
CA ARG A 99 7.91 -8.62 13.55
C ARG A 99 7.52 -7.46 14.47
N ALA A 100 6.90 -7.77 15.61
CA ALA A 100 6.53 -6.75 16.60
C ALA A 100 7.77 -6.11 17.25
N HIS A 101 8.84 -6.87 17.48
CA HIS A 101 10.11 -6.34 18.00
C HIS A 101 10.76 -5.34 17.04
N HIS A 102 10.68 -5.62 15.73
CA HIS A 102 11.22 -4.74 14.68
C HIS A 102 10.21 -3.72 14.16
N ASN A 103 9.04 -3.59 14.79
CA ASN A 103 7.97 -2.68 14.38
C ASN A 103 7.63 -2.76 12.87
N ILE A 104 7.46 -3.98 12.36
CA ILE A 104 7.05 -4.25 10.97
C ILE A 104 5.68 -4.92 10.93
N THR A 105 4.92 -4.62 9.88
CA THR A 105 3.59 -5.16 9.63
C THR A 105 3.64 -6.23 8.55
N VAL A 106 2.69 -7.16 8.61
CA VAL A 106 2.62 -8.29 7.67
C VAL A 106 1.38 -8.18 6.80
N ASN A 107 1.49 -8.54 5.53
CA ASN A 107 0.36 -8.68 4.64
C ASN A 107 -0.25 -10.09 4.70
N LYS A 108 -1.39 -10.29 4.03
CA LYS A 108 -2.21 -11.52 4.08
C LYS A 108 -1.46 -12.78 3.66
N ASP A 109 -0.42 -12.65 2.84
CA ASP A 109 0.37 -13.75 2.30
C ASP A 109 1.63 -14.08 3.13
N GLY A 110 1.88 -13.34 4.22
CA GLY A 110 3.04 -13.49 5.10
C GLY A 110 4.21 -12.55 4.79
N THR A 111 4.17 -11.83 3.66
CA THR A 111 5.23 -10.90 3.24
C THR A 111 5.08 -9.52 3.90
N VAL A 112 6.17 -8.77 3.93
CA VAL A 112 6.19 -7.34 4.28
C VAL A 112 6.28 -6.54 2.99
N ARG A 113 5.32 -5.63 2.81
CA ARG A 113 5.22 -4.80 1.61
C ARG A 113 5.44 -3.34 1.96
N TYR A 114 6.08 -2.63 1.04
CA TYR A 114 6.08 -1.18 1.04
C TYR A 114 5.38 -0.70 -0.22
N ASP A 115 4.20 -0.10 -0.05
CA ASP A 115 3.38 0.44 -1.13
C ASP A 115 3.80 1.88 -1.43
N MET A 116 3.97 2.21 -2.71
CA MET A 116 4.48 3.50 -3.17
C MET A 116 4.06 3.78 -4.62
N THR A 117 3.92 5.07 -4.95
CA THR A 117 3.64 5.52 -6.31
C THR A 117 4.83 5.23 -7.23
N GLN A 118 4.55 4.87 -8.47
CA GLN A 118 5.58 4.64 -9.47
C GLN A 118 6.04 5.93 -10.13
N MET A 119 7.33 6.01 -10.44
CA MET A 119 7.89 7.06 -11.28
C MET A 119 8.89 6.46 -12.27
N GLY A 120 8.81 6.87 -13.53
CA GLY A 120 9.75 6.45 -14.57
C GLY A 120 11.05 7.27 -14.51
N ILE A 121 12.19 6.61 -14.66
CA ILE A 121 13.49 7.26 -14.84
C ILE A 121 14.33 6.45 -15.83
N THR A 122 15.08 7.11 -16.70
CA THR A 122 16.08 6.46 -17.56
C THR A 122 17.50 6.85 -17.19
N HIS A 123 17.69 8.02 -16.56
CA HIS A 123 18.99 8.56 -16.20
C HIS A 123 18.99 9.15 -14.81
N PHE A 124 20.11 9.02 -14.10
CA PHE A 124 20.30 9.56 -12.76
C PHE A 124 21.76 9.94 -12.54
N THR A 125 22.02 10.75 -11.52
CA THR A 125 23.36 11.02 -11.00
C THR A 125 23.57 10.32 -9.65
N PRO A 126 24.79 9.86 -9.33
CA PRO A 126 25.09 9.26 -8.01
C PRO A 126 24.65 10.13 -6.83
N ARG A 127 24.82 11.46 -6.96
CA ARG A 127 24.41 12.45 -5.96
C ARG A 127 22.92 12.43 -5.67
N GLU A 128 22.08 12.35 -6.70
CA GLU A 128 20.61 12.35 -6.56
C GLU A 128 20.09 11.16 -5.76
N ILE A 129 20.73 10.00 -5.92
CA ILE A 129 20.34 8.74 -5.28
C ILE A 129 21.13 8.45 -4.00
N ARG A 130 21.99 9.39 -3.57
CA ARG A 130 22.81 9.31 -2.36
C ARG A 130 23.67 8.04 -2.27
N THR A 131 24.21 7.60 -3.41
CA THR A 131 25.01 6.36 -3.47
C THR A 131 26.44 6.70 -3.88
N PRO A 132 27.46 6.23 -3.14
CA PRO A 132 28.86 6.46 -3.48
C PRO A 132 29.22 5.92 -4.86
N VAL A 133 30.12 6.63 -5.54
CA VAL A 133 30.62 6.29 -6.88
C VAL A 133 31.28 4.92 -6.90
N GLU A 134 32.02 4.57 -5.86
CA GLU A 134 32.65 3.26 -5.65
C GLU A 134 31.60 2.15 -5.66
N LYS A 135 30.48 2.37 -4.97
CA LYS A 135 29.40 1.38 -4.88
C LYS A 135 28.71 1.17 -6.22
N LEU A 136 28.49 2.24 -6.98
CA LEU A 136 27.91 2.12 -8.33
C LEU A 136 28.85 1.39 -9.30
N ARG A 137 30.16 1.60 -9.18
CA ARG A 137 31.17 0.82 -9.93
C ARG A 137 31.11 -0.67 -9.60
N GLU A 138 30.98 -1.04 -8.32
CA GLU A 138 30.76 -2.44 -7.90
C GLU A 138 29.49 -3.04 -8.51
N LEU A 139 28.45 -2.23 -8.68
CA LEU A 139 27.16 -2.65 -9.25
C LEU A 139 27.18 -2.77 -10.79
N GLY A 140 28.26 -2.36 -11.45
CA GLY A 140 28.47 -2.46 -12.90
C GLY A 140 28.33 -1.14 -13.66
N TYR A 141 28.12 -0.01 -12.99
CA TYR A 141 28.10 1.31 -13.62
C TYR A 141 29.54 1.80 -13.81
N LEU A 142 30.09 1.58 -15.00
CA LEU A 142 31.51 1.89 -15.30
C LEU A 142 31.70 3.20 -16.06
N TYR A 143 30.73 3.57 -16.89
CA TYR A 143 30.81 4.73 -17.79
C TYR A 143 29.55 5.59 -17.65
N ASP A 144 29.71 6.88 -17.88
CA ASP A 144 28.60 7.83 -18.02
C ASP A 144 27.99 7.79 -19.43
N VAL A 145 26.92 8.56 -19.63
CA VAL A 145 26.21 8.67 -20.92
C VAL A 145 27.10 9.14 -22.07
N ASP A 146 28.19 9.87 -21.77
CA ASP A 146 29.16 10.36 -22.76
C ASP A 146 30.29 9.33 -23.02
N GLY A 147 30.23 8.16 -22.37
CA GLY A 147 31.23 7.09 -22.47
C GLY A 147 32.50 7.36 -21.65
N ARG A 148 32.49 8.32 -20.72
CA ARG A 148 33.63 8.62 -19.85
C ARG A 148 33.59 7.73 -18.60
N PRO A 149 34.74 7.32 -18.04
CA PRO A 149 34.78 6.56 -16.80
C PRO A 149 34.05 7.28 -15.65
N LEU A 150 33.34 6.50 -14.83
CA LEU A 150 32.63 7.00 -13.65
C LEU A 150 33.63 7.30 -12.50
N GLU A 151 33.84 8.58 -12.24
CA GLU A 151 34.79 9.11 -11.24
C GLU A 151 34.14 10.13 -10.30
N ARG A 152 33.09 10.83 -10.74
CA ARG A 152 32.46 11.95 -10.03
C ARG A 152 30.98 11.68 -9.77
N ASP A 153 30.44 12.30 -8.73
CA ASP A 153 29.05 12.11 -8.30
C ASP A 153 28.03 12.94 -9.10
N ASP A 154 28.50 13.85 -9.97
CA ASP A 154 27.72 14.71 -10.87
C ASP A 154 27.60 14.14 -12.29
N GLN A 155 28.22 12.98 -12.57
CA GLN A 155 28.11 12.31 -13.86
C GLN A 155 26.74 11.67 -14.03
N LEU A 156 26.16 11.84 -15.21
CA LEU A 156 24.86 11.27 -15.55
C LEU A 156 25.05 9.83 -16.04
N LEU A 157 24.34 8.90 -15.41
CA LEU A 157 24.36 7.48 -15.69
C LEU A 157 23.01 7.06 -16.27
N GLU A 158 23.03 6.14 -17.23
CA GLU A 158 21.84 5.44 -17.70
C GLU A 158 21.50 4.29 -16.74
N ILE A 159 20.26 4.21 -16.25
CA ILE A 159 19.83 3.18 -15.29
C ILE A 159 19.69 1.81 -15.97
N PHE A 160 20.16 0.75 -15.30
CA PHE A 160 19.88 -0.60 -15.80
C PHE A 160 18.38 -0.94 -15.67
N PRO A 161 17.80 -1.71 -16.61
CA PRO A 161 16.36 -1.96 -16.68
C PRO A 161 15.71 -2.57 -15.44
N GLN A 162 16.46 -3.28 -14.59
CA GLN A 162 15.96 -3.90 -13.35
C GLN A 162 16.49 -3.24 -12.08
N ASP A 163 17.17 -2.11 -12.20
CA ASP A 163 17.62 -1.35 -11.05
C ASP A 163 16.53 -0.37 -10.59
N VAL A 164 16.40 -0.21 -9.28
CA VAL A 164 15.37 0.61 -8.64
C VAL A 164 15.97 1.57 -7.62
N ILE A 165 15.42 2.77 -7.56
CA ILE A 165 15.76 3.82 -6.58
C ILE A 165 14.56 4.00 -5.66
N LEU A 166 14.76 3.77 -4.38
CA LEU A 166 13.67 3.74 -3.40
C LEU A 166 13.40 5.12 -2.77
N PRO A 167 12.15 5.41 -2.37
CA PRO A 167 11.82 6.69 -1.75
C PRO A 167 12.27 6.72 -0.28
N ALA A 168 12.98 7.78 0.07
CA ALA A 168 13.34 8.13 1.45
C ALA A 168 13.17 9.65 1.64
N CYS A 169 11.89 10.05 1.65
CA CYS A 169 11.44 11.44 1.76
C CYS A 169 11.30 11.88 3.22
N ASP A 170 12.19 12.78 3.66
CA ASP A 170 12.14 13.34 5.02
C ASP A 170 11.00 14.35 5.24
N ALA A 171 10.37 14.83 4.17
CA ALA A 171 9.26 15.79 4.23
C ALA A 171 7.88 15.13 4.37
N SER A 172 7.80 13.81 4.18
CA SER A 172 6.55 13.07 4.35
C SER A 172 6.31 12.73 5.82
N PRO A 173 5.06 12.75 6.32
CA PRO A 173 4.74 12.17 7.63
C PRO A 173 4.89 10.64 7.63
N ASP A 174 4.85 10.01 6.45
CA ASP A 174 5.02 8.57 6.26
C ASP A 174 6.51 8.19 6.34
N GLU A 175 6.82 7.04 6.93
CA GLU A 175 8.21 6.57 7.00
C GLU A 175 8.76 6.16 5.63
N GLY A 176 10.02 6.52 5.35
CA GLY A 176 10.73 6.15 4.11
C GLY A 176 11.02 4.65 3.97
N ALA A 177 11.18 4.20 2.73
CA ALA A 177 11.45 2.80 2.39
C ALA A 177 12.80 2.33 2.92
N ASP A 178 13.78 3.23 3.03
CA ASP A 178 15.09 2.99 3.64
C ASP A 178 14.96 2.46 5.07
N LYS A 179 14.16 3.12 5.91
CA LYS A 179 13.96 2.74 7.31
C LYS A 179 13.15 1.46 7.43
N VAL A 180 12.11 1.31 6.62
CA VAL A 180 11.25 0.12 6.66
C VAL A 180 12.03 -1.12 6.22
N PHE A 181 12.67 -1.10 5.05
CA PHE A 181 13.44 -2.25 4.57
C PHE A 181 14.65 -2.56 5.45
N PHE A 182 15.28 -1.55 6.06
CA PHE A 182 16.33 -1.80 7.05
C PHE A 182 15.80 -2.61 8.23
N ARG A 183 14.63 -2.26 8.79
CA ARG A 183 13.99 -3.07 9.85
C ARG A 183 13.59 -4.46 9.39
N VAL A 184 13.11 -4.59 8.14
CA VAL A 184 12.80 -5.91 7.55
C VAL A 184 14.07 -6.76 7.43
N SER A 185 15.20 -6.19 7.03
CA SER A 185 16.48 -6.91 6.96
C SER A 185 16.90 -7.46 8.32
N LYS A 186 16.76 -6.64 9.38
CA LYS A 186 17.05 -7.05 10.77
C LYS A 186 16.10 -8.12 11.27
N PHE A 187 14.82 -8.04 10.90
CA PHE A 187 13.87 -9.10 11.16
C PHE A 187 14.25 -10.41 10.48
N ILE A 188 14.70 -10.38 9.21
CA ILE A 188 15.09 -11.58 8.48
C ILE A 188 16.33 -12.22 9.12
N ASP A 189 17.33 -11.42 9.49
CA ASP A 189 18.53 -11.93 10.17
C ASP A 189 18.17 -12.58 11.52
N ASP A 190 17.36 -11.91 12.35
CA ASP A 190 16.87 -12.47 13.61
C ASP A 190 16.04 -13.74 13.39
N LEU A 191 15.25 -13.78 12.31
CA LEU A 191 14.44 -14.93 11.97
C LEU A 191 15.31 -16.13 11.57
N LEU A 192 16.35 -15.91 10.76
CA LEU A 192 17.34 -16.92 10.37
C LEU A 192 18.06 -17.48 11.60
N VAL A 193 18.58 -16.62 12.47
CA VAL A 193 19.32 -17.03 13.67
C VAL A 193 18.41 -17.71 14.70
N LYS A 194 17.33 -17.03 15.12
CA LYS A 194 16.55 -17.45 16.30
C LYS A 194 15.54 -18.55 16.00
N LEU A 195 14.96 -18.59 14.80
CA LEU A 195 13.97 -19.60 14.44
C LEU A 195 14.54 -20.73 13.59
N TYR A 196 15.41 -20.41 12.64
CA TYR A 196 15.94 -21.39 11.69
C TYR A 196 17.32 -21.94 12.07
N GLY A 197 18.05 -21.30 12.99
CA GLY A 197 19.39 -21.73 13.40
C GLY A 197 20.44 -21.57 12.29
N LEU A 198 20.27 -20.58 11.42
CA LEU A 198 21.16 -20.25 10.31
C LEU A 198 21.92 -18.95 10.59
N GLU A 199 22.97 -18.70 9.81
CA GLU A 199 23.71 -17.44 9.85
C GLU A 199 22.84 -16.28 9.34
N PRO A 200 23.05 -15.04 9.84
CA PRO A 200 22.40 -13.86 9.30
C PRO A 200 22.81 -13.64 7.84
N PHE A 201 21.90 -13.12 7.02
CA PHE A 201 22.14 -12.93 5.58
C PHE A 201 22.51 -11.49 5.24
N TYR A 202 21.75 -10.52 5.74
CA TYR A 202 21.93 -9.12 5.37
C TYR A 202 23.04 -8.46 6.20
N ASN A 203 23.00 -8.62 7.53
CA ASN A 203 23.99 -8.09 8.47
C ASN A 203 24.34 -6.59 8.26
N LEU A 204 23.33 -5.78 7.93
CA LEU A 204 23.50 -4.36 7.56
C LEU A 204 23.73 -3.48 8.77
N ASN A 205 24.61 -2.49 8.70
CA ASN A 205 24.82 -1.54 9.79
C ASN A 205 23.99 -0.27 9.61
N SER A 206 23.70 0.07 8.36
CA SER A 206 23.02 1.30 7.98
C SER A 206 22.00 1.06 6.86
N PRO A 207 20.97 1.93 6.69
CA PRO A 207 20.05 1.83 5.56
C PRO A 207 20.73 1.94 4.19
N SER A 208 21.86 2.65 4.08
CA SER A 208 22.65 2.71 2.83
C SER A 208 23.20 1.36 2.39
N ASP A 209 23.39 0.42 3.33
CA ASP A 209 23.90 -0.92 3.01
C ASP A 209 22.85 -1.77 2.27
N LEU A 210 21.59 -1.33 2.17
CA LEU A 210 20.56 -1.98 1.35
C LEU A 210 20.90 -1.94 -0.15
N VAL A 211 21.78 -1.03 -0.58
CA VAL A 211 22.22 -0.90 -1.97
C VAL A 211 22.93 -2.17 -2.44
N GLY A 212 22.41 -2.77 -3.52
CA GLY A 212 22.86 -4.02 -4.12
C GLY A 212 21.98 -5.23 -3.76
N HIS A 213 21.10 -5.11 -2.76
CA HIS A 213 20.17 -6.19 -2.42
C HIS A 213 18.96 -6.23 -3.36
N LEU A 214 18.39 -7.43 -3.50
CA LEU A 214 17.29 -7.71 -4.42
C LEU A 214 15.92 -7.51 -3.77
N VAL A 215 15.00 -6.96 -4.55
CA VAL A 215 13.60 -6.76 -4.22
C VAL A 215 12.72 -7.41 -5.29
N LEU A 216 11.46 -7.63 -4.93
CA LEU A 216 10.40 -8.05 -5.82
C LEU A 216 9.42 -6.90 -6.01
N GLY A 217 9.31 -6.41 -7.24
CA GLY A 217 8.26 -5.49 -7.68
C GLY A 217 6.99 -6.25 -7.97
N LEU A 218 5.89 -5.87 -7.32
CA LEU A 218 4.58 -6.47 -7.51
C LEU A 218 3.51 -5.38 -7.59
N ALA A 219 2.75 -5.42 -8.68
CA ALA A 219 1.62 -4.54 -8.90
C ALA A 219 0.34 -5.09 -8.25
N PRO A 220 -0.56 -4.22 -7.75
CA PRO A 220 -1.93 -4.60 -7.47
C PRO A 220 -2.58 -5.26 -8.69
N HIS A 221 -3.50 -6.17 -8.43
CA HIS A 221 -4.23 -7.04 -9.35
C HIS A 221 -3.37 -8.03 -10.16
N THR A 222 -2.07 -8.13 -9.87
CA THR A 222 -1.15 -9.08 -10.53
C THR A 222 -0.68 -10.19 -9.58
N SER A 223 0.00 -11.20 -10.13
CA SER A 223 0.58 -12.30 -9.34
C SER A 223 1.97 -12.75 -9.79
N ALA A 224 2.52 -12.07 -10.80
CA ALA A 224 3.89 -12.23 -11.25
C ALA A 224 4.67 -11.03 -10.72
N ALA A 225 5.66 -11.30 -9.85
CA ALA A 225 6.57 -10.28 -9.37
C ALA A 225 7.82 -10.26 -10.24
N ILE A 226 8.44 -9.10 -10.42
CA ILE A 226 9.72 -8.96 -11.12
C ILE A 226 10.84 -8.69 -10.13
N VAL A 227 11.99 -9.34 -10.32
CA VAL A 227 13.19 -9.06 -9.53
C VAL A 227 13.76 -7.71 -9.93
N GLY A 228 14.01 -6.86 -8.94
CA GLY A 228 14.79 -5.64 -9.09
C GLY A 228 15.94 -5.58 -8.10
N ARG A 229 16.89 -4.67 -8.32
CA ARG A 229 18.04 -4.44 -7.45
C ARG A 229 18.05 -3.00 -6.97
N ILE A 230 18.21 -2.80 -5.67
CA ILE A 230 18.25 -1.46 -5.08
C ILE A 230 19.58 -0.82 -5.44
N ILE A 231 19.56 0.36 -6.06
CA ILE A 231 20.78 1.12 -6.38
C ILE A 231 20.96 2.39 -5.56
N GLY A 232 19.92 2.86 -4.87
CA GLY A 232 20.00 4.05 -4.04
C GLY A 232 18.65 4.53 -3.52
N PHE A 233 18.66 5.74 -2.94
CA PHE A 233 17.49 6.34 -2.30
C PHE A 233 17.30 7.80 -2.70
N SER A 234 16.16 8.11 -3.31
CA SER A 234 15.74 9.48 -3.62
C SER A 234 15.02 10.12 -2.42
N LYS A 235 14.82 11.43 -2.47
CA LYS A 235 13.99 12.20 -1.51
C LYS A 235 12.54 12.34 -2.01
N THR A 236 12.18 11.68 -3.11
CA THR A 236 10.82 11.61 -3.64
C THR A 236 9.96 10.65 -2.82
N GLN A 237 8.64 10.69 -2.99
CA GLN A 237 7.71 9.72 -2.36
C GLN A 237 7.42 8.50 -3.23
N GLY A 238 7.61 8.61 -4.55
CA GLY A 238 7.53 7.48 -5.47
C GLY A 238 8.89 6.82 -5.65
N TYR A 239 8.88 5.52 -5.99
CA TYR A 239 10.10 4.83 -6.39
C TYR A 239 10.34 5.03 -7.88
N LEU A 240 11.62 5.19 -8.21
CA LEU A 240 12.06 5.43 -9.58
C LEU A 240 12.66 4.13 -10.13
N ALA A 241 12.23 3.75 -11.32
CA ALA A 241 12.78 2.62 -12.04
C ALA A 241 12.66 2.86 -13.54
N HIS A 242 13.38 2.04 -14.31
CA HIS A 242 13.25 2.07 -15.76
C HIS A 242 11.79 1.82 -16.18
N PRO A 243 11.23 2.54 -17.18
CA PRO A 243 9.86 2.32 -17.65
C PRO A 243 9.55 0.87 -18.02
N LEU A 244 10.52 0.15 -18.58
CA LEU A 244 10.41 -1.30 -18.83
C LEU A 244 10.13 -2.10 -17.55
N PHE A 245 10.73 -1.74 -16.40
CA PHE A 245 10.48 -2.42 -15.13
C PHE A 245 9.02 -2.28 -14.71
N HIS A 246 8.47 -1.06 -14.84
CA HIS A 246 7.08 -0.78 -14.53
C HIS A 246 6.12 -1.53 -15.46
N ALA A 247 6.42 -1.52 -16.76
CA ALA A 247 5.66 -2.26 -17.76
C ALA A 247 5.71 -3.79 -17.51
N ALA A 248 6.82 -4.32 -17.00
CA ALA A 248 6.98 -5.75 -16.75
C ALA A 248 6.04 -6.29 -15.64
N HIS A 249 5.66 -5.46 -14.67
CA HIS A 249 4.59 -5.78 -13.73
C HIS A 249 3.24 -5.14 -14.12
N ARG A 250 3.05 -4.83 -15.41
CA ARG A 250 1.81 -4.37 -16.07
C ARG A 250 1.30 -3.01 -15.60
N ARG A 251 2.16 -1.99 -15.70
CA ARG A 251 1.86 -0.65 -15.21
C ARG A 251 2.32 0.44 -16.17
N ASP A 252 1.51 1.49 -16.25
CA ASP A 252 1.56 2.50 -17.32
C ASP A 252 2.12 3.85 -16.86
N LEU A 253 2.57 3.96 -15.60
CA LEU A 253 3.10 5.20 -15.01
C LEU A 253 2.10 6.37 -14.99
N ASP A 254 0.81 6.09 -14.90
CA ASP A 254 -0.29 7.07 -14.86
C ASP A 254 -0.67 7.54 -13.44
N GLY A 255 0.21 7.29 -12.45
CA GLY A 255 -0.03 7.56 -11.04
C GLY A 255 -0.40 6.32 -10.21
N ASP A 256 -0.28 5.15 -10.81
CA ASP A 256 -0.44 3.86 -10.15
C ASP A 256 0.50 3.63 -8.96
N GLU A 257 0.00 2.88 -7.98
CA GLU A 257 0.77 2.39 -6.86
C GLU A 257 1.29 0.97 -7.12
N SER A 258 2.47 0.67 -6.59
CA SER A 258 3.00 -0.70 -6.55
C SER A 258 3.81 -0.93 -5.29
N CYS A 259 4.06 -2.20 -5.02
CA CYS A 259 4.73 -2.61 -3.82
C CYS A 259 6.08 -3.24 -4.12
N LEU A 260 7.03 -3.01 -3.21
CA LEU A 260 8.31 -3.70 -3.19
C LEU A 260 8.41 -4.58 -1.94
N ILE A 261 9.02 -5.75 -2.11
CA ILE A 261 9.23 -6.77 -1.07
C ILE A 261 10.68 -7.19 -1.13
N LEU A 262 11.40 -7.30 -0.01
CA LEU A 262 12.75 -7.88 -0.02
C LEU A 262 12.69 -9.33 -0.51
N LEU A 263 13.57 -9.72 -1.43
CA LEU A 263 13.52 -11.04 -2.06
C LEU A 263 13.52 -12.17 -1.02
N LEU A 264 14.42 -12.10 -0.04
CA LEU A 264 14.53 -13.14 1.00
C LEU A 264 13.32 -13.15 1.96
N ASP A 265 12.65 -12.01 2.17
CA ASP A 265 11.40 -11.97 2.93
C ASP A 265 10.31 -12.80 2.24
N ALA A 266 10.14 -12.57 0.93
CA ALA A 266 9.19 -13.32 0.13
C ALA A 266 9.50 -14.82 0.18
N LEU A 267 10.76 -15.23 -0.01
CA LEU A 267 11.13 -16.64 -0.02
C LEU A 267 10.90 -17.35 1.32
N LEU A 268 11.14 -16.68 2.46
CA LEU A 268 11.02 -17.29 3.80
C LEU A 268 9.59 -17.22 4.36
N ASN A 269 8.85 -16.16 4.05
CA ASN A 269 7.61 -15.83 4.75
C ASN A 269 6.35 -15.99 3.89
N PHE A 270 6.47 -16.00 2.57
CA PHE A 270 5.34 -16.29 1.69
C PHE A 270 4.87 -17.74 1.82
N SER A 271 3.56 -17.94 1.83
CA SER A 271 2.97 -19.25 1.58
C SER A 271 1.60 -19.14 0.93
N ARG A 272 1.37 -19.95 -0.12
CA ARG A 272 0.04 -20.11 -0.72
C ARG A 272 -1.01 -20.58 0.29
N GLN A 273 -0.59 -21.23 1.38
CA GLN A 273 -1.48 -21.66 2.44
C GLN A 273 -1.99 -20.50 3.30
N TYR A 274 -1.39 -19.31 3.25
CA TYR A 274 -1.89 -18.12 3.95
C TYR A 274 -2.90 -17.33 3.14
N LEU A 275 -2.96 -17.55 1.82
CA LEU A 275 -3.86 -16.84 0.94
C LEU A 275 -5.34 -17.13 1.30
N PRO A 276 -6.20 -16.09 1.29
CA PRO A 276 -7.62 -16.26 1.54
C PRO A 276 -8.29 -17.22 0.55
N ALA A 277 -9.26 -18.00 1.04
CA ALA A 277 -9.97 -18.99 0.22
C ALA A 277 -11.05 -18.41 -0.74
N HIS A 278 -11.39 -17.13 -0.61
CA HIS A 278 -12.42 -16.49 -1.41
C HIS A 278 -11.89 -16.02 -2.78
N ARG A 279 -12.79 -15.88 -3.76
CA ARG A 279 -12.43 -15.38 -5.11
C ARG A 279 -11.76 -14.01 -5.01
N GLY A 280 -10.64 -13.85 -5.73
CA GLY A 280 -9.81 -12.64 -5.71
C GLY A 280 -8.71 -12.63 -4.63
N GLY A 281 -8.75 -13.54 -3.64
CA GLY A 281 -7.75 -13.57 -2.56
C GLY A 281 -6.34 -14.01 -2.96
N ILE A 282 -6.15 -14.47 -4.21
CA ILE A 282 -4.87 -14.92 -4.76
C ILE A 282 -4.18 -13.80 -5.57
N GLN A 283 -4.93 -12.79 -5.98
CA GLN A 283 -4.36 -11.60 -6.60
C GLN A 283 -3.57 -10.81 -5.55
N ASP A 284 -2.61 -10.03 -6.00
CA ASP A 284 -1.69 -9.26 -5.15
C ASP A 284 -0.83 -10.20 -4.31
N ALA A 285 -0.28 -11.28 -4.87
CA ALA A 285 0.69 -12.12 -4.17
C ALA A 285 1.73 -12.65 -5.16
N PRO A 286 3.01 -12.74 -4.79
CA PRO A 286 4.09 -13.16 -5.70
C PRO A 286 4.04 -14.68 -5.92
N LEU A 287 3.12 -15.16 -6.76
CA LEU A 287 2.97 -16.58 -7.09
C LEU A 287 4.10 -17.07 -8.00
N VAL A 288 4.58 -16.20 -8.88
CA VAL A 288 5.66 -16.44 -9.82
C VAL A 288 6.61 -15.24 -9.76
N ILE A 289 7.90 -15.49 -9.97
CA ILE A 289 8.94 -14.47 -9.98
C ILE A 289 9.60 -14.49 -11.36
N THR A 290 9.57 -13.35 -12.04
CA THR A 290 10.30 -13.08 -13.28
C THR A 290 11.68 -12.55 -12.93
N VAL A 291 12.72 -13.31 -13.29
CA VAL A 291 14.12 -12.97 -12.94
C VAL A 291 14.74 -12.05 -13.98
N THR A 292 14.43 -12.25 -15.26
CA THR A 292 15.01 -11.50 -16.37
C THR A 292 13.94 -10.69 -17.06
N LEU A 293 14.19 -9.40 -17.25
CA LEU A 293 13.30 -8.54 -18.03
C LEU A 293 13.53 -8.77 -19.53
N ILE A 294 12.48 -9.19 -20.22
CA ILE A 294 12.47 -9.33 -21.69
C ILE A 294 11.55 -8.24 -22.25
N PRO A 295 12.08 -7.19 -22.90
CA PRO A 295 11.29 -6.05 -23.37
C PRO A 295 10.16 -6.44 -24.32
N SER A 296 10.27 -7.52 -25.08
CA SER A 296 9.19 -7.97 -25.97
C SER A 296 7.99 -8.60 -25.25
N GLU A 297 8.13 -8.95 -23.96
CA GLU A 297 7.09 -9.62 -23.16
C GLU A 297 6.37 -8.68 -22.18
N VAL A 298 6.83 -7.43 -22.06
CA VAL A 298 6.21 -6.43 -21.19
C VAL A 298 4.98 -5.81 -21.87
N ASP A 299 4.25 -4.99 -21.11
CA ASP A 299 3.08 -4.27 -21.61
C ASP A 299 3.42 -3.32 -22.78
N ASP A 300 2.48 -3.12 -23.71
CA ASP A 300 2.77 -2.48 -25.00
C ASP A 300 2.85 -0.95 -24.92
N MET A 301 2.33 -0.31 -23.87
CA MET A 301 2.41 1.15 -23.72
C MET A 301 3.86 1.67 -23.71
N VAL A 302 4.80 0.92 -23.15
CA VAL A 302 6.21 1.34 -23.14
C VAL A 302 6.83 1.34 -24.54
N PHE A 303 6.23 0.63 -25.51
CA PHE A 303 6.74 0.55 -26.89
C PHE A 303 6.64 1.88 -27.63
N ASP A 304 5.71 2.74 -27.21
CA ASP A 304 5.50 4.07 -27.79
C ASP A 304 6.33 5.16 -27.09
N MET A 305 7.21 4.81 -26.14
CA MET A 305 8.11 5.76 -25.50
C MET A 305 9.23 6.20 -26.45
N ASP A 306 9.35 7.51 -26.67
CA ASP A 306 10.40 8.12 -27.48
C ASP A 306 11.78 7.94 -26.83
N CYS A 307 12.75 7.49 -27.61
CA CYS A 307 14.12 7.20 -27.17
C CYS A 307 15.15 8.20 -27.71
N CYS A 308 14.72 9.22 -28.46
CA CYS A 308 15.61 10.18 -29.07
C CYS A 308 16.15 11.23 -28.07
N GLN A 309 17.40 11.65 -28.25
CA GLN A 309 17.99 12.77 -27.47
C GLN A 309 17.43 14.13 -27.87
N ARG A 310 16.98 14.27 -29.12
CA ARG A 310 16.37 15.49 -29.65
C ARG A 310 15.33 15.11 -30.68
N TYR A 311 14.17 15.76 -30.64
CA TYR A 311 13.15 15.55 -31.64
C TYR A 311 13.60 16.05 -33.03
N PRO A 312 13.25 15.32 -34.10
CA PRO A 312 13.55 15.73 -35.47
C PRO A 312 12.77 17.01 -35.84
N LEU A 313 13.32 17.82 -36.76
CA LEU A 313 12.71 19.08 -37.16
C LEU A 313 11.33 18.86 -37.81
N GLU A 314 11.21 17.75 -38.53
CA GLU A 314 10.00 17.26 -39.20
C GLU A 314 8.82 17.13 -38.23
N LEU A 315 9.06 16.74 -36.97
CA LEU A 315 8.02 16.64 -35.95
C LEU A 315 7.40 18.01 -35.65
N TYR A 316 8.23 19.06 -35.55
CA TYR A 316 7.76 20.41 -35.26
C TYR A 316 6.94 21.00 -36.42
N TYR A 317 7.36 20.75 -37.66
CA TYR A 317 6.58 21.18 -38.83
C TYR A 317 5.25 20.41 -38.97
N ALA A 318 5.27 19.10 -38.72
CA ALA A 318 4.06 18.30 -38.75
C ALA A 318 3.05 18.73 -37.66
N ALA A 319 3.53 19.10 -36.48
CA ALA A 319 2.70 19.62 -35.41
C ALA A 319 2.02 20.95 -35.79
N GLN A 320 2.71 21.84 -36.55
CA GLN A 320 2.11 23.08 -37.07
C GLN A 320 0.97 22.81 -38.06
N GLU A 321 1.04 21.71 -38.81
CA GLU A 321 0.02 21.28 -39.76
C GLU A 321 -1.08 20.40 -39.13
N TYR A 322 -1.05 20.17 -37.82
CA TYR A 322 -1.97 19.28 -37.09
C TYR A 322 -2.04 17.86 -37.69
N LYS A 323 -0.90 17.36 -38.19
CA LYS A 323 -0.77 15.99 -38.70
C LYS A 323 -0.93 14.95 -37.61
N MET A 324 -1.31 13.73 -38.00
CA MET A 324 -1.44 12.64 -37.04
C MET A 324 -0.07 12.17 -36.54
N PRO A 325 0.05 11.69 -35.26
CA PRO A 325 1.34 11.34 -34.67
C PRO A 325 2.14 10.28 -35.42
N TRP A 326 1.47 9.33 -36.09
CA TRP A 326 2.11 8.26 -36.87
C TRP A 326 2.64 8.70 -38.25
N GLU A 327 2.40 9.95 -38.65
CA GLU A 327 2.92 10.47 -39.93
C GLU A 327 4.40 10.86 -39.86
N VAL A 328 4.92 11.10 -38.65
CA VAL A 328 6.34 11.39 -38.43
C VAL A 328 6.97 10.22 -37.69
N LYS A 329 8.10 9.73 -38.20
CA LYS A 329 8.83 8.65 -37.56
C LYS A 329 9.81 9.22 -36.53
N VAL A 330 9.50 9.04 -35.26
CA VAL A 330 10.41 9.22 -34.13
C VAL A 330 10.87 7.85 -33.65
N GLU A 331 12.11 7.72 -33.21
CA GLU A 331 12.64 6.45 -32.69
C GLU A 331 11.99 6.13 -31.35
N THR A 332 11.28 4.99 -31.28
CA THR A 332 10.63 4.50 -30.05
C THR A 332 11.26 3.21 -29.54
N VAL A 333 10.88 2.77 -28.35
CA VAL A 333 11.30 1.48 -27.78
C VAL A 333 10.95 0.32 -28.72
N LYS A 334 9.80 0.40 -29.41
CA LYS A 334 9.36 -0.60 -30.38
C LYS A 334 10.39 -0.88 -31.46
N ASP A 335 11.05 0.17 -31.96
CA ASP A 335 12.06 0.07 -33.01
C ASP A 335 13.36 -0.61 -32.53
N ARG A 336 13.55 -0.73 -31.22
CA ARG A 336 14.72 -1.34 -30.57
C ARG A 336 14.50 -2.78 -30.12
N LEU A 337 13.25 -3.28 -30.10
CA LEU A 337 12.93 -4.64 -29.68
C LEU A 337 13.72 -5.69 -30.49
N GLY A 338 14.31 -6.67 -29.79
CA GLY A 338 15.11 -7.73 -30.40
C GLY A 338 16.54 -7.32 -30.81
N LYS A 339 16.93 -6.06 -30.60
CA LYS A 339 18.32 -5.58 -30.77
C LYS A 339 19.03 -5.51 -29.42
N GLU A 340 20.36 -5.42 -29.42
CA GLU A 340 21.12 -5.24 -28.16
C GLU A 340 20.77 -3.90 -27.47
N THR A 341 20.47 -2.87 -28.25
CA THR A 341 20.07 -1.53 -27.80
C THR A 341 18.68 -1.46 -27.14
N GLN A 342 18.00 -2.60 -26.92
CA GLN A 342 16.73 -2.63 -26.19
C GLN A 342 16.89 -2.37 -24.68
N TYR A 343 18.12 -2.44 -24.17
CA TYR A 343 18.42 -2.31 -22.74
C TYR A 343 19.23 -1.06 -22.39
N TYR A 344 19.76 -0.35 -23.39
CA TYR A 344 20.66 0.79 -23.20
C TYR A 344 20.61 1.76 -24.40
N GLY A 345 21.23 2.93 -24.25
CA GLY A 345 21.28 3.98 -25.24
C GLY A 345 19.99 4.80 -25.33
N TYR A 346 19.16 4.81 -24.29
CA TYR A 346 17.97 5.65 -24.23
C TYR A 346 18.38 7.13 -24.21
N GLY A 347 17.73 7.94 -25.04
CA GLY A 347 17.88 9.39 -25.01
C GLY A 347 16.84 10.05 -24.10
N PHE A 348 17.08 11.32 -23.79
CA PHE A 348 16.09 12.21 -23.19
C PHE A 348 16.28 13.61 -23.78
N THR A 349 15.20 14.39 -23.84
CA THR A 349 15.19 15.69 -24.53
C THR A 349 15.49 16.87 -23.62
N HIS A 350 15.13 16.79 -22.34
CA HIS A 350 15.24 17.89 -21.39
C HIS A 350 16.05 17.46 -20.16
N PRO A 351 17.21 18.06 -19.89
CA PRO A 351 17.96 17.79 -18.68
C PRO A 351 17.28 18.44 -17.47
N VAL A 352 17.37 17.77 -16.32
CA VAL A 352 16.99 18.32 -15.01
C VAL A 352 18.23 18.44 -14.13
N THR A 353 18.23 19.37 -13.18
CA THR A 353 19.37 19.59 -12.29
C THR A 353 19.43 18.59 -11.13
N ASP A 354 18.26 18.22 -10.60
CA ASP A 354 18.13 17.28 -9.48
C ASP A 354 16.68 16.72 -9.48
N ILE A 355 16.52 15.40 -9.64
CA ILE A 355 15.23 14.70 -9.54
C ILE A 355 14.52 14.91 -8.19
N ASN A 356 15.25 15.33 -7.15
CA ASN A 356 14.73 15.59 -5.82
C ASN A 356 14.33 17.05 -5.61
N ASN A 357 14.48 17.91 -6.62
CA ASN A 357 14.11 19.32 -6.52
C ASN A 357 12.58 19.49 -6.69
N GLY A 358 11.99 20.34 -5.84
CA GLY A 358 10.55 20.61 -5.84
C GLY A 358 9.83 20.25 -4.53
N VAL A 359 8.50 20.32 -4.56
CA VAL A 359 7.65 20.04 -3.40
C VAL A 359 7.58 18.53 -3.16
N ARG A 360 8.32 18.06 -2.15
CA ARG A 360 8.47 16.63 -1.84
C ARG A 360 7.29 16.02 -1.08
N CYS A 361 6.39 16.85 -0.54
CA CYS A 361 5.15 16.40 0.08
C CYS A 361 4.01 17.34 -0.26
N SER A 362 2.93 16.78 -0.81
CA SER A 362 1.73 17.53 -1.11
C SER A 362 1.12 18.10 0.17
N ALA A 363 0.72 19.38 0.12
CA ALA A 363 -0.02 20.04 1.19
C ALA A 363 -1.34 19.31 1.52
N TYR A 364 -1.89 18.55 0.57
CA TYR A 364 -3.09 17.74 0.79
C TYR A 364 -2.90 16.68 1.89
N LYS A 365 -1.67 16.15 2.07
CA LYS A 365 -1.35 15.18 3.12
C LYS A 365 -1.20 15.85 4.49
N THR A 366 -0.69 17.09 4.54
CA THR A 366 -0.38 17.78 5.80
C THR A 366 -1.56 18.55 6.39
N ILE A 367 -2.49 19.00 5.55
CA ILE A 367 -3.70 19.72 5.99
C ILE A 367 -4.70 18.72 6.60
N PRO A 368 -5.07 18.83 7.88
CA PRO A 368 -5.92 17.85 8.55
C PRO A 368 -7.41 18.04 8.24
N SER A 369 -7.87 19.28 8.12
CA SER A 369 -9.30 19.57 7.99
C SER A 369 -9.75 19.66 6.53
N MET A 370 -10.95 19.16 6.24
CA MET A 370 -11.52 19.27 4.89
C MET A 370 -11.82 20.73 4.53
N GLU A 371 -12.23 21.53 5.50
CA GLU A 371 -12.52 22.94 5.31
C GLU A 371 -11.27 23.71 4.84
N GLU A 372 -10.12 23.50 5.45
CA GLU A 372 -8.86 24.08 4.99
C GLU A 372 -8.45 23.55 3.61
N LYS A 373 -8.66 22.26 3.32
CA LYS A 373 -8.39 21.69 1.99
C LYS A 373 -9.23 22.36 0.91
N LEU A 374 -10.52 22.54 1.18
CA LEU A 374 -11.45 23.22 0.29
C LEU A 374 -11.07 24.69 0.11
N LYS A 375 -10.72 25.37 1.21
CA LYS A 375 -10.24 26.75 1.16
C LYS A 375 -8.98 26.87 0.31
N GLY A 376 -7.99 26.01 0.52
CA GLY A 376 -6.76 25.99 -0.27
C GLY A 376 -7.01 25.68 -1.76
N GLN A 377 -7.93 24.75 -2.06
CA GLN A 377 -8.36 24.48 -3.44
C GLN A 377 -8.97 25.74 -4.09
N MET A 378 -9.83 26.46 -3.37
CA MET A 378 -10.47 27.67 -3.90
C MET A 378 -9.49 28.86 -3.98
N GLU A 379 -8.57 29.00 -3.04
CA GLU A 379 -7.50 30.01 -3.10
C GLU A 379 -6.63 29.79 -4.35
N ILE A 380 -6.30 28.55 -4.69
CA ILE A 380 -5.59 28.23 -5.94
C ILE A 380 -6.45 28.55 -7.16
N ALA A 381 -7.75 28.24 -7.14
CA ALA A 381 -8.66 28.57 -8.24
C ALA A 381 -8.75 30.08 -8.49
N GLU A 382 -8.78 30.90 -7.42
CA GLU A 382 -8.78 32.37 -7.53
C GLU A 382 -7.47 32.96 -8.05
N LEU A 383 -6.34 32.24 -7.88
CA LEU A 383 -5.03 32.69 -8.31
C LEU A 383 -4.72 32.35 -9.78
N ILE A 384 -5.30 31.27 -10.31
CA ILE A 384 -4.94 30.74 -11.64
C ILE A 384 -5.92 31.26 -12.70
N SER A 385 -5.41 32.05 -13.66
CA SER A 385 -6.23 32.62 -14.74
C SER A 385 -6.89 31.58 -15.67
N ALA A 386 -6.34 30.37 -15.75
CA ALA A 386 -6.89 29.29 -16.58
C ALA A 386 -8.06 28.54 -15.90
N VAL A 387 -8.34 28.81 -14.63
CA VAL A 387 -9.36 28.12 -13.85
C VAL A 387 -10.50 29.08 -13.56
N ASP A 388 -11.73 28.68 -13.90
CA ASP A 388 -12.94 29.41 -13.52
C ASP A 388 -13.39 28.95 -12.12
N GLU A 389 -13.25 29.85 -11.15
CA GLU A 389 -13.60 29.62 -9.76
C GLU A 389 -15.10 29.32 -9.55
N HIS A 390 -15.98 29.88 -10.39
CA HIS A 390 -17.42 29.61 -10.33
C HIS A 390 -17.69 28.15 -10.70
N THR A 391 -17.12 27.70 -11.81
CA THR A 391 -17.26 26.31 -12.29
C THR A 391 -16.67 25.32 -11.28
N VAL A 392 -15.52 25.61 -10.67
CA VAL A 392 -14.93 24.75 -9.64
C VAL A 392 -15.85 24.62 -8.43
N ALA A 393 -16.37 25.74 -7.90
CA ALA A 393 -17.26 25.74 -6.75
C ALA A 393 -18.57 24.96 -7.04
N GLU A 394 -19.14 25.14 -8.23
CA GLU A 394 -20.33 24.40 -8.69
C GLU A 394 -20.06 22.90 -8.73
N LEU A 395 -18.97 22.46 -9.38
CA LEU A 395 -18.61 21.05 -9.49
C LEU A 395 -18.39 20.39 -8.13
N VAL A 396 -17.69 21.06 -7.21
CA VAL A 396 -17.44 20.55 -5.86
C VAL A 396 -18.77 20.32 -5.12
N ILE A 397 -19.68 21.29 -5.17
CA ILE A 397 -20.96 21.18 -4.47
C ILE A 397 -21.86 20.11 -5.10
N GLU A 398 -21.99 20.08 -6.42
CA GLU A 398 -22.91 19.15 -7.10
C GLU A 398 -22.42 17.71 -7.10
N LYS A 399 -21.13 17.49 -7.38
CA LYS A 399 -20.58 16.14 -7.55
C LYS A 399 -20.19 15.51 -6.22
N HIS A 400 -19.75 16.29 -5.24
CA HIS A 400 -19.29 15.76 -3.96
C HIS A 400 -20.27 16.05 -2.83
N PHE A 401 -20.47 17.32 -2.44
CA PHE A 401 -21.13 17.64 -1.18
C PHE A 401 -22.63 17.33 -1.17
N ILE A 402 -23.40 17.77 -2.16
CA ILE A 402 -24.84 17.50 -2.22
C ILE A 402 -25.11 15.99 -2.25
N ARG A 403 -24.31 15.23 -3.02
CA ARG A 403 -24.45 13.78 -3.13
C ARG A 403 -24.14 13.09 -1.80
N ASP A 404 -23.09 13.51 -1.11
CA ASP A 404 -22.71 12.91 0.18
C ASP A 404 -23.73 13.24 1.27
N ILE A 405 -24.16 14.50 1.40
CA ILE A 405 -25.18 14.89 2.40
C ILE A 405 -26.50 14.15 2.15
N LYS A 406 -27.02 14.15 0.92
CA LYS A 406 -28.27 13.43 0.58
C LYS A 406 -28.13 11.92 0.81
N GLY A 407 -26.99 11.35 0.43
CA GLY A 407 -26.69 9.93 0.59
C GLY A 407 -26.64 9.51 2.06
N ASN A 408 -25.92 10.28 2.89
CA ASN A 408 -25.80 10.02 4.32
C ASN A 408 -27.12 10.26 5.06
N LEU A 409 -27.89 11.29 4.70
CA LEU A 409 -29.21 11.55 5.26
C LEU A 409 -30.20 10.40 4.95
N ARG A 410 -30.20 9.89 3.72
CA ARG A 410 -31.01 8.72 3.34
C ARG A 410 -30.57 7.45 4.09
N LYS A 411 -29.26 7.22 4.21
CA LYS A 411 -28.75 6.05 4.96
C LYS A 411 -29.04 6.17 6.46
N PHE A 412 -29.03 7.37 7.02
CA PHE A 412 -29.31 7.62 8.44
C PHE A 412 -30.71 7.17 8.83
N SER A 413 -31.73 7.44 8.01
CA SER A 413 -33.11 7.00 8.29
C SER A 413 -33.32 5.49 8.17
N MET A 414 -32.42 4.79 7.47
CA MET A 414 -32.46 3.34 7.25
C MET A 414 -31.37 2.57 8.02
N GLN A 415 -30.63 3.24 8.90
CA GLN A 415 -29.42 2.70 9.48
C GLN A 415 -29.66 1.53 10.46
N GLN A 416 -28.60 0.76 10.70
CA GLN A 416 -28.55 -0.21 11.77
C GLN A 416 -27.91 0.40 13.03
N PHE A 417 -28.07 -0.29 14.15
CA PHE A 417 -27.53 0.10 15.44
C PHE A 417 -26.48 -0.91 15.86
N ARG A 418 -25.38 -0.45 16.45
CA ARG A 418 -24.27 -1.32 16.88
C ARG A 418 -24.04 -1.21 18.38
N CYS A 419 -23.78 -2.34 19.04
CA CYS A 419 -23.28 -2.31 20.42
C CYS A 419 -21.78 -1.98 20.46
N VAL A 420 -21.38 -1.07 21.35
CA VAL A 420 -19.97 -0.65 21.50
C VAL A 420 -19.07 -1.79 22.00
N GLN A 421 -19.59 -2.68 22.85
CA GLN A 421 -18.80 -3.76 23.45
C GLN A 421 -18.70 -5.00 22.55
N CYS A 422 -19.83 -5.57 22.11
CA CYS A 422 -19.83 -6.83 21.36
C CYS A 422 -19.88 -6.68 19.84
N ASN A 423 -20.01 -5.45 19.31
CA ASN A 423 -20.20 -5.18 17.88
C ASN A 423 -21.44 -5.80 17.21
N GLU A 424 -22.35 -6.39 17.99
CA GLU A 424 -23.61 -6.93 17.46
C GLU A 424 -24.44 -5.83 16.80
N LYS A 425 -25.04 -6.14 15.65
CA LYS A 425 -25.79 -5.19 14.83
C LYS A 425 -27.28 -5.49 14.91
N PHE A 426 -28.06 -4.47 15.26
CA PHE A 426 -29.51 -4.55 15.36
C PHE A 426 -30.16 -3.70 14.28
N ARG A 427 -31.15 -4.27 13.59
CA ARG A 427 -31.96 -3.51 12.62
C ARG A 427 -32.81 -2.43 13.29
N ARG A 428 -33.23 -2.66 14.54
CA ARG A 428 -34.02 -1.72 15.35
C ARG A 428 -33.39 -1.63 16.74
N PRO A 429 -33.46 -0.47 17.41
CA PRO A 429 -32.96 -0.37 18.77
C PRO A 429 -33.86 -1.21 19.70
N PRO A 430 -33.30 -2.10 20.54
CA PRO A 430 -34.05 -2.79 21.58
C PRO A 430 -34.76 -1.78 22.49
N LEU A 431 -36.01 -2.06 22.87
CA LEU A 431 -36.81 -1.16 23.71
C LEU A 431 -36.18 -0.87 25.08
N LYS A 432 -35.36 -1.79 25.60
CA LYS A 432 -34.61 -1.59 26.85
C LYS A 432 -33.45 -0.59 26.70
N GLY A 433 -33.09 -0.17 25.50
CA GLY A 433 -31.97 0.74 25.23
C GLY A 433 -30.57 0.15 25.40
N ILE A 434 -30.47 -1.11 25.83
CA ILE A 434 -29.21 -1.85 26.08
C ILE A 434 -29.10 -3.06 25.16
N CYS A 435 -27.86 -3.50 24.90
CA CYS A 435 -27.60 -4.69 24.12
C CYS A 435 -28.13 -5.94 24.85
N PRO A 436 -28.97 -6.79 24.21
CA PRO A 436 -29.49 -8.01 24.85
C PRO A 436 -28.41 -9.09 25.09
N VAL A 437 -27.25 -9.00 24.42
CA VAL A 437 -26.17 -9.99 24.52
C VAL A 437 -25.17 -9.67 25.63
N CYS A 438 -24.82 -8.39 25.80
CA CYS A 438 -23.74 -7.97 26.71
C CYS A 438 -24.09 -6.78 27.62
N ASN A 439 -25.34 -6.31 27.60
CA ASN A 439 -25.80 -5.10 28.32
C ASN A 439 -25.06 -3.80 27.96
N GLY A 440 -24.22 -3.80 26.92
CA GLY A 440 -23.50 -2.62 26.46
C GLY A 440 -24.40 -1.57 25.80
N ARG A 441 -23.89 -0.32 25.74
CA ARG A 441 -24.55 0.81 25.08
C ARG A 441 -24.67 0.58 23.57
N ILE A 442 -25.83 0.95 23.03
CA ILE A 442 -26.12 0.90 21.60
C ILE A 442 -25.95 2.30 21.02
N ILE A 443 -25.28 2.39 19.88
CA ILE A 443 -25.01 3.64 19.17
C ILE A 443 -25.50 3.55 17.72
N PHE A 444 -25.78 4.72 17.15
CA PHE A 444 -26.00 4.89 15.72
C PHE A 444 -24.76 4.45 14.93
N THR A 445 -24.95 3.89 13.74
CA THR A 445 -23.85 3.58 12.83
C THR A 445 -23.42 4.80 12.02
N ILE A 446 -24.35 5.73 11.79
CA ILE A 446 -24.10 7.02 11.15
C ILE A 446 -24.44 8.12 12.15
N ALA A 447 -23.46 8.93 12.50
CA ALA A 447 -23.65 10.06 13.42
C ALA A 447 -24.18 11.29 12.67
N GLU A 448 -25.01 12.10 13.32
CA GLU A 448 -25.52 13.37 12.79
C GLU A 448 -24.41 14.27 12.23
N GLY A 449 -23.31 14.43 12.98
CA GLY A 449 -22.18 15.27 12.57
C GLY A 449 -21.58 14.90 11.22
N SER A 450 -21.68 13.62 10.79
CA SER A 450 -21.20 13.19 9.47
C SER A 450 -22.04 13.73 8.30
N ILE A 451 -23.31 14.06 8.56
CA ILE A 451 -24.25 14.60 7.56
C ILE A 451 -24.12 16.13 7.49
N VAL A 452 -24.00 16.78 8.64
CA VAL A 452 -23.97 18.25 8.75
C VAL A 452 -22.61 18.83 8.34
N LYS A 453 -21.53 18.03 8.40
CA LYS A 453 -20.14 18.45 8.13
C LYS A 453 -19.95 19.34 6.90
N TYR A 454 -20.63 19.05 5.79
CA TYR A 454 -20.47 19.76 4.52
C TYR A 454 -21.53 20.81 4.24
N LEU A 455 -22.59 20.88 5.04
CA LEU A 455 -23.76 21.72 4.73
C LEU A 455 -23.41 23.21 4.81
N GLU A 456 -22.83 23.65 5.92
CA GLU A 456 -22.46 25.06 6.12
C GLU A 456 -21.33 25.51 5.16
N PRO A 457 -20.24 24.75 4.94
CA PRO A 457 -19.25 25.07 3.91
C PRO A 457 -19.86 25.21 2.50
N SER A 458 -20.80 24.32 2.13
CA SER A 458 -21.47 24.39 0.82
C SER A 458 -22.30 25.66 0.67
N LEU A 459 -23.01 26.07 1.71
CA LEU A 459 -23.81 27.31 1.71
C LEU A 459 -22.92 28.55 1.64
N SER A 460 -21.80 28.55 2.36
CA SER A 460 -20.81 29.62 2.32
C SER A 460 -20.23 29.80 0.93
N LEU A 461 -19.81 28.70 0.29
CA LEU A 461 -19.29 28.72 -1.09
C LEU A 461 -20.33 29.20 -2.09
N ALA A 462 -21.56 28.67 -2.02
CA ALA A 462 -22.63 29.05 -2.93
C ALA A 462 -22.98 30.55 -2.85
N LYS A 463 -22.83 31.16 -1.66
CA LYS A 463 -22.99 32.60 -1.47
C LYS A 463 -21.78 33.38 -2.01
N LYS A 464 -20.56 32.97 -1.66
CA LYS A 464 -19.32 33.66 -2.03
C LYS A 464 -19.16 33.78 -3.55
N TYR A 465 -19.34 32.67 -4.29
CA TYR A 465 -19.16 32.63 -5.75
C TYR A 465 -20.46 32.90 -6.52
N ASN A 466 -21.51 33.37 -5.83
CA ASN A 466 -22.80 33.71 -6.42
C ASN A 466 -23.37 32.65 -7.40
N LEU A 467 -23.34 31.38 -7.01
CA LEU A 467 -23.75 30.24 -7.85
C LEU A 467 -25.22 30.31 -8.30
N SER A 468 -25.59 29.42 -9.22
CA SER A 468 -26.93 29.36 -9.82
C SER A 468 -28.06 29.35 -8.78
N PRO A 469 -29.19 30.05 -9.04
CA PRO A 469 -30.34 30.07 -8.13
C PRO A 469 -30.85 28.66 -7.79
N TYR A 470 -30.80 27.74 -8.76
CA TYR A 470 -31.20 26.35 -8.57
C TYR A 470 -30.36 25.64 -7.50
N LEU A 471 -29.03 25.80 -7.55
CA LEU A 471 -28.11 25.16 -6.62
C LEU A 471 -28.25 25.76 -5.22
N LYS A 472 -28.39 27.08 -5.11
CA LYS A 472 -28.70 27.77 -3.85
C LYS A 472 -30.01 27.27 -3.22
N GLN A 473 -31.09 27.18 -4.01
CA GLN A 473 -32.37 26.65 -3.54
C GLN A 473 -32.29 25.17 -3.15
N SER A 474 -31.53 24.38 -3.90
CA SER A 474 -31.31 22.96 -3.60
C SER A 474 -30.58 22.75 -2.28
N LEU A 475 -29.57 23.58 -1.98
CA LEU A 475 -28.87 23.56 -0.70
C LEU A 475 -29.77 24.01 0.45
N GLU A 476 -30.58 25.05 0.24
CA GLU A 476 -31.54 25.55 1.24
C GLU A 476 -32.61 24.50 1.57
N LEU A 477 -33.17 23.84 0.55
CA LEU A 477 -34.10 22.72 0.74
C LEU A 477 -33.45 21.55 1.48
N LEU A 478 -32.18 21.27 1.17
CA LEU A 478 -31.42 20.23 1.86
C LEU A 478 -31.18 20.59 3.32
N LYS A 479 -30.84 21.85 3.60
CA LYS A 479 -30.69 22.37 4.97
C LYS A 479 -31.97 22.20 5.77
N ARG A 480 -33.11 22.65 5.23
CA ARG A 480 -34.43 22.46 5.88
C ARG A 480 -34.71 21.00 6.19
N ARG A 481 -34.42 20.10 5.24
CA ARG A 481 -34.61 18.66 5.45
C ARG A 481 -33.74 18.09 6.57
N VAL A 482 -32.50 18.57 6.69
CA VAL A 482 -31.59 18.18 7.77
C VAL A 482 -32.13 18.72 9.11
N GLU A 483 -32.55 19.99 9.16
CA GLU A 483 -33.15 20.60 10.35
C GLU A 483 -34.47 19.93 10.77
N ASP A 484 -35.29 19.48 9.83
CA ASP A 484 -36.54 18.74 10.13
C ASP A 484 -36.27 17.38 10.79
N VAL A 485 -35.15 16.73 10.43
CA VAL A 485 -34.79 15.40 10.94
C VAL A 485 -34.09 15.49 12.29
N PHE A 486 -33.17 16.44 12.46
CA PHE A 486 -32.33 16.56 13.66
C PHE A 486 -32.81 17.62 14.66
N GLY A 487 -33.74 18.48 14.23
CA GLY A 487 -34.08 19.70 14.94
C GLY A 487 -33.07 20.81 14.65
N LYS A 488 -33.44 22.05 15.01
CA LYS A 488 -32.48 23.16 15.02
C LYS A 488 -31.51 22.96 16.19
N PRO A 489 -30.22 23.27 16.00
CA PRO A 489 -29.27 23.26 17.12
C PRO A 489 -29.83 24.14 18.24
N LYS A 490 -29.78 23.66 19.49
CA LYS A 490 -30.20 24.46 20.65
C LYS A 490 -29.42 25.78 20.62
N GLU A 491 -30.10 26.91 20.61
CA GLU A 491 -29.47 28.22 20.77
C GLU A 491 -28.71 28.23 22.10
N THR A 492 -27.40 28.00 22.06
CA THR A 492 -26.54 28.22 23.21
C THR A 492 -26.36 29.71 23.36
N GLN A 493 -26.93 30.28 24.42
CA GLN A 493 -26.75 31.68 24.78
C GLN A 493 -25.25 31.95 24.99
N LEU A 494 -24.63 32.60 24.00
CA LEU A 494 -23.25 33.07 24.10
C LEU A 494 -23.27 34.38 24.89
N GLY A 495 -22.45 34.48 25.93
CA GLY A 495 -22.33 35.71 26.71
C GLY A 495 -21.83 36.88 25.86
N LEU A 496 -22.41 38.07 26.07
CA LEU A 496 -22.09 39.34 25.38
C LEU A 496 -20.58 39.64 25.30
N ARG A 497 -19.78 39.18 26.27
CA ARG A 497 -18.31 39.31 26.28
C ARG A 497 -17.60 38.70 25.07
N ARG A 498 -18.23 37.77 24.34
CA ARG A 498 -17.63 37.15 23.15
C ARG A 498 -17.78 37.99 21.88
N TRP A 499 -18.69 38.97 21.90
CA TRP A 499 -18.97 39.87 20.78
C TRP A 499 -18.30 41.24 20.92
N PHE A 500 -17.96 41.64 22.15
CA PHE A 500 -17.24 42.87 22.47
C PHE A 500 -15.85 42.56 23.05
N GLY A 501 -15.10 41.71 22.34
CA GLY A 501 -13.66 41.56 22.54
C GLY A 501 -12.94 42.70 21.85
#